data_AF-F3FS30-F1
#
_entry.id   AF-F3FS30-F1
#
_cell.length_a   1.000
_cell.length_b   1.000
_cell.length_c   1.000
_cell.angle_alpha   90.00
_cell.angle_beta   90.00
_cell.angle_gamma   90.00
#
_symmetry.space_group_name_H-M   'P 1'
#
loop_
_entity.id
_entity.type
_entity.pdbx_description
1 polymer ?
#
loop_
_entity_poly.entity_id
_entity_poly.type
_entity_poly.pdbx_seq_one_letter_code
_entity_poly.pdbx_strand_id
1 'polypeptide(L)'
;MKRLEIVLIGHSLTLSELNAELLDHGHGVRHLSDQQALDALTMPDGGVLIEDGSLDLYEEQLNAFGHCTHLRLRVGFGNALEYGLPRLELLCWHSAAQARSLIVREWLPVEESGNGRVVRDATVAAMVDLATLQISRLSREDDYFNGLTSVTSAQSDRQHGLQAIDQLLFEHRLNQTDQPHLLKLAETPITERLEQALLKFAERPALSVRNQTLSYRQLHAHSLAIQRLLRPLLAHAKADAPPVIGICLHKSAELYAGILAILG
;
A
#
# COMPACT_ATOMS: atom_id res chain seq x y z
N MET A 1 23.79 -28.33 17.67
CA MET A 1 23.16 -27.82 16.44
C MET A 1 24.26 -27.73 15.40
N LYS A 2 24.11 -28.41 14.26
CA LYS A 2 25.13 -28.37 13.20
C LYS A 2 25.06 -27.04 12.46
N ARG A 3 26.21 -26.53 12.04
CA ARG A 3 26.25 -25.39 11.13
C ARG A 3 25.72 -25.83 9.76
N LEU A 4 24.76 -25.09 9.24
CA LEU A 4 24.20 -25.26 7.90
C LEU A 4 24.81 -24.21 6.97
N GLU A 5 25.01 -24.57 5.70
CA GLU A 5 25.33 -23.63 4.63
C GLU A 5 24.04 -23.30 3.89
N ILE A 6 23.57 -22.07 4.08
CA ILE A 6 22.26 -21.57 3.67
C ILE A 6 22.45 -20.54 2.57
N VAL A 7 21.70 -20.69 1.48
CA VAL A 7 21.60 -19.70 0.41
C VAL A 7 20.22 -19.05 0.49
N LEU A 8 20.20 -17.74 0.66
CA LEU A 8 18.98 -16.93 0.63
C LEU A 8 18.85 -16.31 -0.77
N ILE A 9 17.73 -16.53 -1.44
CA ILE A 9 17.45 -15.96 -2.76
C ILE A 9 16.29 -14.98 -2.64
N GLY A 10 16.56 -13.72 -2.98
CA GLY A 10 15.55 -12.69 -3.02
C GLY A 10 16.02 -11.34 -2.51
N HIS A 11 15.16 -10.35 -2.63
CA HIS A 11 15.42 -8.96 -2.28
C HIS A 11 14.34 -8.37 -1.36
N SER A 12 13.50 -9.19 -0.69
CA SER A 12 12.58 -8.65 0.33
C SER A 12 13.32 -8.19 1.58
N LEU A 13 12.74 -7.22 2.28
CA LEU A 13 13.24 -6.79 3.59
C LEU A 13 13.17 -7.93 4.61
N THR A 14 12.13 -8.77 4.54
CA THR A 14 11.99 -9.96 5.41
C THR A 14 13.17 -10.91 5.28
N LEU A 15 13.67 -11.12 4.06
CA LEU A 15 14.83 -11.98 3.82
C LEU A 15 16.12 -11.38 4.40
N SER A 16 16.21 -10.04 4.43
CA SER A 16 17.34 -9.34 5.05
C SER A 16 17.33 -9.49 6.58
N GLU A 17 16.16 -9.45 7.22
CA GLU A 17 16.02 -9.72 8.65
C GLU A 17 16.32 -11.20 8.97
N LEU A 18 15.84 -12.13 8.13
CA LEU A 18 16.17 -13.56 8.26
C LEU A 18 17.68 -13.83 8.11
N ASN A 19 18.35 -13.13 7.18
CA ASN A 19 19.80 -13.24 7.00
C ASN A 19 20.56 -12.90 8.29
N ALA A 20 20.20 -11.80 8.95
CA ALA A 20 20.81 -11.40 10.21
C ALA A 20 20.57 -12.45 11.30
N GLU A 21 19.32 -12.91 11.45
CA GLU A 21 18.96 -13.90 12.47
C GLU A 21 19.71 -15.24 12.28
N LEU A 22 19.85 -15.72 11.04
CA LEU A 22 20.55 -16.97 10.74
C LEU A 22 22.07 -16.87 10.97
N LEU A 23 22.66 -15.70 10.69
CA LEU A 23 24.07 -15.43 11.00
C LEU A 23 24.31 -15.42 12.51
N ASP A 24 23.41 -14.81 13.29
CA ASP A 24 23.47 -14.78 14.75
C ASP A 24 23.32 -16.19 15.36
N HIS A 25 22.58 -17.08 14.70
CA HIS A 25 22.50 -18.51 15.02
C HIS A 25 23.75 -19.31 14.61
N GLY A 26 24.75 -18.69 13.98
CA GLY A 26 26.04 -19.30 13.62
C GLY A 26 26.01 -20.12 12.33
N HIS A 27 25.01 -19.93 11.47
CA HIS A 27 24.95 -20.56 10.15
C HIS A 27 25.82 -19.82 9.12
N GLY A 28 26.32 -20.55 8.12
CA GLY A 28 26.94 -19.92 6.97
C GLY A 28 25.83 -19.45 6.02
N VAL A 29 25.69 -18.14 5.81
CA VAL A 29 24.61 -17.59 4.99
C VAL A 29 25.18 -16.84 3.80
N ARG A 30 24.66 -17.12 2.61
CA ARG A 30 24.93 -16.37 1.37
C ARG A 30 23.63 -15.79 0.85
N HIS A 31 23.54 -14.47 0.82
CA HIS A 31 22.34 -13.77 0.33
C HIS A 31 22.55 -13.31 -1.11
N LEU A 32 21.66 -13.73 -2.01
CA LEU A 32 21.63 -13.40 -3.43
C LEU A 32 20.40 -12.53 -3.71
N SER A 33 20.62 -11.26 -3.99
CA SER A 33 19.57 -10.26 -4.20
C SER A 33 19.28 -9.93 -5.66
N ASP A 34 20.09 -10.44 -6.59
CA ASP A 34 19.98 -10.16 -8.02
C ASP A 34 20.11 -11.43 -8.87
N GLN A 35 19.58 -11.35 -10.10
CA GLN A 35 19.53 -12.49 -11.01
C GLN A 35 20.92 -12.93 -11.47
N GLN A 36 21.87 -12.01 -11.62
CA GLN A 36 23.21 -12.34 -12.10
C GLN A 36 23.98 -13.18 -11.09
N ALA A 37 23.87 -12.85 -9.80
CA ALA A 37 24.46 -13.61 -8.70
C ALA A 37 23.79 -15.01 -8.56
N LEU A 38 22.49 -15.09 -8.86
CA LEU A 38 21.75 -16.36 -8.91
C LEU A 38 22.20 -17.24 -10.07
N ASP A 39 22.36 -16.70 -11.27
CA ASP A 39 22.78 -17.47 -12.46
C ASP A 39 24.20 -18.04 -12.31
N ALA A 40 25.06 -17.36 -11.53
CA ALA A 40 26.41 -17.81 -11.21
C ALA A 40 26.50 -18.77 -10.01
N LEU A 41 25.38 -19.09 -9.37
CA LEU A 41 25.37 -19.88 -8.14
C LEU A 41 25.77 -21.35 -8.40
N THR A 42 26.81 -21.79 -7.70
CA THR A 42 27.07 -23.22 -7.49
C THR A 42 26.67 -23.58 -6.06
N MET A 43 25.71 -24.51 -5.94
CA MET A 43 25.20 -24.93 -4.64
C MET A 43 26.22 -25.79 -3.87
N PRO A 44 26.42 -25.52 -2.57
CA PRO A 44 27.20 -26.41 -1.72
C PRO A 44 26.45 -27.74 -1.52
N ASP A 45 27.20 -28.84 -1.42
CA ASP A 45 26.64 -30.17 -1.18
C ASP A 45 25.91 -30.20 0.19
N GLY A 46 24.68 -30.72 0.20
CA GLY A 46 23.80 -30.68 1.38
C GLY A 46 23.38 -29.28 1.83
N GLY A 47 23.51 -28.27 0.97
CA GLY A 47 23.10 -26.89 1.26
C GLY A 47 21.58 -26.72 1.40
N VAL A 48 21.18 -25.67 2.13
CA VAL A 48 19.78 -25.28 2.28
C VAL A 48 19.51 -24.05 1.43
N LEU A 49 18.52 -24.14 0.56
CA LEU A 49 18.04 -23.03 -0.23
C LEU A 49 16.76 -22.44 0.39
N ILE A 50 16.72 -21.14 0.62
CA ILE A 50 15.52 -20.43 1.06
C ILE A 50 15.23 -19.30 0.07
N GLU A 51 14.03 -19.28 -0.49
CA GLU A 51 13.60 -18.24 -1.42
C GLU A 51 12.30 -17.56 -0.98
N ASP A 52 12.21 -16.26 -1.24
CA ASP A 52 11.12 -15.40 -0.77
C ASP A 52 10.09 -15.03 -1.86
N GLY A 53 10.30 -15.45 -3.11
CA GLY A 53 9.41 -15.19 -4.25
C GLY A 53 9.58 -13.83 -4.90
N SER A 54 10.69 -13.15 -4.64
CA SER A 54 11.01 -11.87 -5.28
C SER A 54 11.86 -11.99 -6.56
N LEU A 55 12.62 -13.07 -6.70
CA LEU A 55 13.35 -13.42 -7.92
C LEU A 55 12.71 -14.61 -8.63
N ASP A 56 12.85 -14.64 -9.96
CA ASP A 56 12.38 -15.74 -10.77
C ASP A 56 13.35 -16.92 -10.70
N LEU A 57 12.83 -18.08 -10.31
CA LEU A 57 13.57 -19.34 -10.26
C LEU A 57 13.03 -20.30 -11.32
N TYR A 58 13.84 -20.56 -12.33
CA TYR A 58 13.49 -21.47 -13.42
C TYR A 58 13.78 -22.93 -13.05
N GLU A 59 13.02 -23.86 -13.62
CA GLU A 59 13.18 -25.30 -13.33
C GLU A 59 14.58 -25.82 -13.67
N GLU A 60 15.23 -25.27 -14.70
CA GLU A 60 16.60 -25.63 -15.08
C GLU A 60 17.61 -25.31 -13.98
N GLN A 61 17.47 -24.16 -13.31
CA GLN A 61 18.31 -23.76 -12.18
C GLN A 61 18.06 -24.65 -10.96
N LEU A 62 16.78 -24.93 -10.66
CA LEU A 62 16.41 -25.82 -9.57
C LEU A 62 16.96 -27.25 -9.78
N ASN A 63 16.95 -27.73 -11.02
CA ASN A 63 17.55 -29.03 -11.37
C ASN A 63 19.08 -29.02 -11.22
N ALA A 64 19.74 -27.90 -11.55
CA ALA A 64 21.19 -27.74 -11.37
C ALA A 64 21.62 -27.73 -9.89
N PHE A 65 20.72 -27.35 -8.98
CA PHE A 65 20.97 -27.34 -7.53
C PHE A 65 20.95 -28.72 -6.86
N GLY A 66 20.56 -29.77 -7.58
CA GLY A 66 20.66 -31.16 -7.11
C GLY A 66 19.81 -31.46 -5.87
N HIS A 67 20.32 -32.30 -4.97
CA HIS A 67 19.61 -32.78 -3.77
C HIS A 67 19.63 -31.78 -2.59
N CYS A 68 19.49 -30.48 -2.85
CA CYS A 68 19.41 -29.47 -1.80
C CYS A 68 18.04 -29.45 -1.11
N THR A 69 18.00 -29.06 0.16
CA THR A 69 16.74 -28.77 0.86
C THR A 69 16.25 -27.41 0.42
N HIS A 70 15.07 -27.32 -0.19
CA HIS A 70 14.53 -26.06 -0.69
C HIS A 70 13.28 -25.63 0.08
N LEU A 71 13.35 -24.45 0.70
CA LEU A 71 12.26 -23.78 1.41
C LEU A 71 11.77 -22.56 0.61
N ARG A 72 10.46 -22.48 0.38
CA ARG A 72 9.81 -21.35 -0.27
C ARG A 72 8.93 -20.63 0.73
N LEU A 73 9.26 -19.38 1.02
CA LEU A 73 8.50 -18.54 1.93
C LEU A 73 7.51 -17.70 1.12
N ARG A 74 6.23 -17.79 1.46
CA ARG A 74 5.15 -17.05 0.78
C ARG A 74 4.23 -16.41 1.79
N VAL A 75 3.57 -15.35 1.35
CA VAL A 75 2.50 -14.69 2.10
C VAL A 75 1.22 -14.73 1.28
N GLY A 76 0.12 -15.10 1.93
CA GLY A 76 -1.23 -15.00 1.40
C GLY A 76 -1.94 -13.78 1.99
N PHE A 77 -2.69 -13.07 1.16
CA PHE A 77 -3.53 -11.97 1.59
C PHE A 77 -4.98 -12.46 1.66
N GLY A 78 -5.53 -12.50 2.87
CA GLY A 78 -6.95 -12.73 3.07
C GLY A 78 -7.77 -11.52 2.65
N ASN A 79 -9.08 -11.73 2.46
CA ASN A 79 -9.99 -10.63 2.16
C ASN A 79 -9.90 -9.55 3.25
N ALA A 80 -9.75 -8.30 2.81
CA ALA A 80 -9.82 -7.16 3.71
C ALA A 80 -11.16 -7.20 4.45
N LEU A 81 -11.11 -7.06 5.78
CA LEU A 81 -12.31 -6.85 6.59
C LEU A 81 -12.98 -5.54 6.14
N GLU A 82 -14.30 -5.42 6.28
CA GLU A 82 -15.10 -4.32 5.71
C GLU A 82 -14.53 -2.90 5.89
N TYR A 83 -13.67 -2.67 6.90
CA TYR A 83 -13.01 -1.38 7.17
C TYR A 83 -11.56 -1.54 7.68
N GLY A 84 -10.88 -2.64 7.33
CA GLY A 84 -9.60 -3.03 7.93
C GLY A 84 -8.53 -3.47 6.92
N LEU A 85 -7.33 -3.70 7.45
CA LEU A 85 -6.21 -4.28 6.70
C LEU A 85 -6.47 -5.76 6.39
N PRO A 86 -5.85 -6.31 5.32
CA PRO A 86 -5.93 -7.73 5.05
C PRO A 86 -5.34 -8.55 6.20
N ARG A 87 -5.99 -9.67 6.53
CA ARG A 87 -5.36 -10.67 7.40
C ARG A 87 -4.32 -11.42 6.57
N LEU A 88 -3.14 -11.68 7.15
CA LEU A 88 -2.06 -12.35 6.44
C LEU A 88 -1.90 -13.82 6.83
N GLU A 89 -1.67 -14.66 5.82
CA GLU A 89 -1.36 -16.08 5.92
C GLU A 89 0.13 -16.30 5.61
N LEU A 90 0.89 -16.82 6.57
CA LEU A 90 2.28 -17.21 6.39
C LEU A 90 2.36 -18.64 5.89
N LEU A 91 3.16 -18.85 4.85
CA LEU A 91 3.29 -20.14 4.18
C LEU A 91 4.77 -20.50 4.02
N CYS A 92 5.13 -21.70 4.44
CA CYS A 92 6.45 -22.27 4.19
C CYS A 92 6.27 -23.60 3.45
N TRP A 93 6.75 -23.63 2.21
CA TRP A 93 6.76 -24.82 1.39
C TRP A 93 8.12 -25.47 1.43
N HIS A 94 8.14 -26.79 1.50
CA HIS A 94 9.32 -27.58 1.28
C HIS A 94 9.23 -28.23 -0.11
N SER A 95 10.33 -28.17 -0.85
CA SER A 95 10.47 -28.86 -2.13
C SER A 95 11.65 -29.83 -2.04
N ALA A 96 11.38 -31.11 -2.28
CA ALA A 96 12.40 -32.14 -2.40
C ALA A 96 12.24 -32.87 -3.73
N ALA A 97 13.28 -32.85 -4.56
CA ALA A 97 13.28 -33.38 -5.93
C ALA A 97 12.10 -32.87 -6.77
N GLN A 98 11.00 -33.65 -6.86
CA GLN A 98 9.82 -33.35 -7.66
C GLN A 98 8.53 -33.11 -6.84
N ALA A 99 8.58 -33.31 -5.52
CA ALA A 99 7.42 -33.13 -4.65
C ALA A 99 7.51 -31.79 -3.92
N ARG A 100 6.39 -31.05 -3.91
CA ARG A 100 6.21 -29.82 -3.14
C ARG A 100 5.18 -30.07 -2.07
N SER A 101 5.53 -29.84 -0.80
CA SER A 101 4.63 -29.96 0.33
C SER A 101 4.57 -28.66 1.11
N LEU A 102 3.37 -28.30 1.57
CA LEU A 102 3.20 -27.20 2.50
C LEU A 102 3.50 -27.74 3.90
N ILE A 103 4.55 -27.23 4.54
CA ILE A 103 5.00 -27.73 5.84
C ILE A 103 4.55 -26.85 6.99
N VAL A 104 4.33 -25.55 6.75
CA VAL A 104 3.79 -24.62 7.73
C VAL A 104 2.77 -23.70 7.07
N ARG A 105 1.65 -23.52 7.76
CA ARG A 105 0.60 -22.54 7.44
C ARG A 105 0.13 -21.89 8.73
N GLU A 106 0.25 -20.58 8.83
CA GLU A 106 -0.14 -19.83 10.01
C GLU A 106 -0.87 -18.55 9.63
N TRP A 107 -2.03 -18.31 10.24
CA TRP A 107 -2.72 -17.03 10.11
C TRP A 107 -2.28 -16.11 11.22
N LEU A 108 -1.80 -14.92 10.86
CA LEU A 108 -1.52 -13.88 11.83
C LEU A 108 -2.80 -13.42 12.54
N PRO A 109 -2.71 -12.99 13.81
CA PRO A 109 -3.83 -12.38 14.50
C PRO A 109 -4.26 -11.11 13.78
N VAL A 110 -5.54 -10.77 13.91
CA VAL A 110 -6.06 -9.51 13.35
C VAL A 110 -5.46 -8.35 14.14
N GLU A 111 -4.92 -7.36 13.43
CA GLU A 111 -4.39 -6.14 14.01
C GLU A 111 -5.51 -5.09 14.08
N GLU A 112 -5.71 -4.49 15.26
CA GLU A 112 -6.88 -3.65 15.57
C GLU A 112 -6.69 -2.15 15.26
N SER A 113 -5.45 -1.65 15.25
CA SER A 113 -5.18 -0.22 14.97
C SER A 113 -5.50 0.15 13.53
N GLY A 114 -5.44 -0.82 12.61
CA GLY A 114 -5.58 -0.60 11.18
C GLY A 114 -4.37 0.11 10.59
N ASN A 115 -3.19 -0.02 11.23
CA ASN A 115 -1.93 0.51 10.75
C ASN A 115 -1.11 -0.56 10.05
N GLY A 116 -0.94 -0.42 8.73
CA GLY A 116 -0.30 -1.43 7.89
C GLY A 116 1.17 -1.64 8.24
N ARG A 117 1.85 -0.63 8.82
CA ARG A 117 3.19 -0.81 9.36
C ARG A 117 3.23 -1.80 10.52
N VAL A 118 2.25 -1.76 11.43
CA VAL A 118 2.18 -2.70 12.56
C VAL A 118 1.97 -4.12 12.06
N VAL A 119 1.07 -4.30 11.08
CA VAL A 119 0.84 -5.60 10.43
C VAL A 119 2.11 -6.08 9.73
N ARG A 120 2.79 -5.22 8.97
CA ARG A 120 4.06 -5.54 8.30
C ARG A 120 5.10 -6.01 9.30
N ASP A 121 5.37 -5.23 10.33
CA ASP A 121 6.43 -5.55 11.30
C ASP A 121 6.12 -6.86 12.04
N ALA A 122 4.85 -7.11 12.42
CA ALA A 122 4.43 -8.37 13.02
C ALA A 122 4.56 -9.57 12.06
N THR A 123 4.27 -9.37 10.78
CA THR A 123 4.38 -10.40 9.74
C THR A 123 5.83 -10.78 9.49
N VAL A 124 6.71 -9.78 9.42
CA VAL A 124 8.14 -10.01 9.24
C VAL A 124 8.72 -10.78 10.42
N ALA A 125 8.45 -10.33 11.65
CA ALA A 125 8.90 -11.04 12.84
C ALA A 125 8.41 -12.51 12.86
N ALA A 126 7.12 -12.74 12.63
CA ALA A 126 6.55 -14.08 12.62
C ALA A 126 7.12 -14.97 11.50
N MET A 127 7.40 -14.43 10.32
CA MET A 127 8.02 -15.19 9.22
C MET A 127 9.49 -15.55 9.54
N VAL A 128 10.25 -14.62 10.13
CA VAL A 128 11.62 -14.87 10.57
C VAL A 128 11.65 -15.94 11.65
N ASP A 129 10.78 -15.86 12.66
CA ASP A 129 10.64 -16.87 13.71
C ASP A 129 10.29 -18.24 13.13
N LEU A 130 9.33 -18.29 12.21
CA LEU A 130 8.89 -19.52 11.54
C LEU A 130 10.04 -20.16 10.77
N ALA A 131 10.74 -19.40 9.93
CA ALA A 131 11.83 -19.90 9.11
C ALA A 131 13.02 -20.35 9.98
N THR A 132 13.41 -19.54 10.97
CA THR A 132 14.48 -19.87 11.91
C THR A 132 14.17 -21.12 12.72
N LEU A 133 12.90 -21.33 13.11
CA LEU A 133 12.46 -22.56 13.76
C LEU A 133 12.64 -23.79 12.85
N GLN A 134 12.27 -23.68 11.56
CA GLN A 134 12.46 -24.80 10.62
C GLN A 134 13.94 -25.12 10.40
N ILE A 135 14.78 -24.10 10.23
CA ILE A 135 16.24 -24.26 10.09
C ILE A 135 16.85 -24.84 11.37
N SER A 136 16.40 -24.40 12.54
CA SER A 136 16.85 -24.94 13.83
C SER A 136 16.51 -26.42 14.00
N ARG A 137 15.35 -26.88 13.48
CA ARG A 137 14.95 -28.29 13.49
C ARG A 137 15.78 -29.11 12.51
N LEU A 138 15.97 -28.63 11.28
CA LEU A 138 16.85 -29.27 10.30
C LEU A 138 18.31 -29.37 10.81
N SER A 139 18.79 -28.35 11.52
CA SER A 139 20.13 -28.35 12.13
C SER A 139 20.32 -29.43 13.22
N ARG A 140 19.23 -29.99 13.74
CA ARG A 140 19.24 -31.07 14.74
C ARG A 140 18.96 -32.44 14.14
N GLU A 141 18.17 -32.49 13.07
CA GLU A 141 17.72 -33.73 12.43
C GLU A 141 17.72 -33.56 10.91
N ASP A 142 18.60 -34.30 10.24
CA ASP A 142 18.87 -34.19 8.80
C ASP A 142 17.67 -34.58 7.93
N ASP A 143 16.88 -35.55 8.41
CA ASP A 143 15.68 -36.05 7.75
C ASP A 143 14.39 -35.37 8.23
N TYR A 144 14.48 -34.27 8.98
CA TYR A 144 13.34 -33.60 9.61
C TYR A 144 12.18 -33.35 8.63
N PHE A 145 12.47 -32.82 7.44
CA PHE A 145 11.44 -32.52 6.45
C PHE A 145 10.87 -33.76 5.75
N ASN A 146 11.59 -34.88 5.73
CA ASN A 146 11.14 -36.13 5.12
C ASN A 146 10.02 -36.80 5.94
N GLY A 147 9.99 -36.56 7.25
CA GLY A 147 8.97 -37.08 8.16
C GLY A 147 7.73 -36.19 8.32
N LEU A 148 7.71 -34.99 7.74
CA LEU A 148 6.60 -34.06 7.91
C LEU A 148 5.39 -34.47 7.06
N THR A 149 4.23 -34.50 7.70
CA THR A 149 2.96 -34.61 6.98
C THR A 149 2.63 -33.26 6.34
N SER A 150 2.28 -33.25 5.05
CA SER A 150 1.84 -32.02 4.38
C SER A 150 0.60 -31.46 5.09
N VAL A 151 0.65 -30.17 5.38
CA VAL A 151 -0.50 -29.40 5.87
C VAL A 151 -1.53 -29.26 4.72
N THR A 152 -2.82 -29.14 5.05
CA THR A 152 -3.89 -28.81 4.07
C THR A 152 -3.53 -27.58 3.25
N SER A 153 -4.01 -27.50 2.00
CA SER A 153 -3.72 -26.44 1.03
C SER A 153 -3.82 -25.01 1.60
N ALA A 154 -3.08 -24.08 1.00
CA ALA A 154 -3.22 -22.65 1.26
C ALA A 154 -4.68 -22.21 1.14
N GLN A 155 -5.12 -21.34 2.03
CA GLN A 155 -6.50 -20.85 2.06
C GLN A 155 -6.66 -19.51 1.35
N SER A 156 -5.56 -18.76 1.16
CA SER A 156 -5.57 -17.55 0.35
C SER A 156 -5.68 -17.88 -1.13
N ASP A 157 -6.50 -17.10 -1.85
CA ASP A 157 -6.72 -17.26 -3.30
C ASP A 157 -5.43 -17.09 -4.11
N ARG A 158 -4.51 -16.26 -3.61
CA ARG A 158 -3.21 -16.00 -4.24
C ARG A 158 -2.11 -15.95 -3.19
N GLN A 159 -0.97 -16.50 -3.57
CA GLN A 159 0.28 -16.44 -2.81
C GLN A 159 1.21 -15.44 -3.47
N HIS A 160 1.85 -14.63 -2.65
CA HIS A 160 2.77 -13.59 -3.07
C HIS A 160 4.14 -13.84 -2.46
N GLY A 161 5.17 -13.29 -3.11
CA GLY A 161 6.50 -13.20 -2.50
C GLY A 161 6.49 -12.25 -1.30
N LEU A 162 7.49 -12.37 -0.43
CA LEU A 162 7.56 -11.61 0.82
C LEU A 162 7.71 -10.10 0.61
N GLN A 163 8.19 -9.65 -0.55
CA GLN A 163 8.25 -8.23 -0.94
C GLN A 163 6.85 -7.58 -1.01
N ALA A 164 5.78 -8.37 -1.16
CA ALA A 164 4.42 -7.85 -1.15
C ALA A 164 4.02 -7.29 0.22
N ILE A 165 4.66 -7.76 1.31
CA ILE A 165 4.39 -7.27 2.67
C ILE A 165 4.72 -5.77 2.78
N ASP A 166 5.70 -5.28 2.02
CA ASP A 166 6.12 -3.87 2.07
C ASP A 166 5.05 -2.91 1.54
N GLN A 167 4.07 -3.40 0.77
CA GLN A 167 2.91 -2.58 0.35
C GLN A 167 2.12 -2.06 1.55
N LEU A 168 2.08 -2.84 2.64
CA LEU A 168 1.37 -2.48 3.87
C LEU A 168 1.98 -1.25 4.58
N LEU A 169 3.24 -0.87 4.30
CA LEU A 169 3.86 0.30 4.93
C LEU A 169 3.08 1.60 4.71
N PHE A 170 2.33 1.68 3.60
CA PHE A 170 1.56 2.86 3.21
C PHE A 170 0.05 2.69 3.41
N GLU A 171 -0.36 1.55 3.96
CA GLU A 171 -1.77 1.26 4.21
C GLU A 171 -2.17 1.69 5.62
N HIS A 172 -3.31 2.35 5.69
CA HIS A 172 -4.00 2.63 6.94
C HIS A 172 -5.49 2.61 6.69
N ARG A 173 -6.29 2.16 7.66
CA ARG A 173 -7.76 2.15 7.53
C ARG A 173 -8.36 3.52 7.17
N LEU A 174 -7.70 4.61 7.58
CA LEU A 174 -8.11 5.99 7.28
C LEU A 174 -7.63 6.50 5.92
N ASN A 175 -6.80 5.75 5.19
CA ASN A 175 -6.38 6.08 3.82
C ASN A 175 -7.43 5.66 2.78
N GLN A 176 -8.47 4.91 3.19
CA GLN A 176 -9.58 4.51 2.33
C GLN A 176 -10.55 5.69 2.14
N THR A 177 -10.14 6.65 1.31
CA THR A 177 -10.93 7.86 1.02
C THR A 177 -11.76 7.77 -0.26
N ASP A 178 -11.80 6.59 -0.89
CA ASP A 178 -12.61 6.36 -2.08
C ASP A 178 -14.09 6.50 -1.74
N GLN A 179 -14.61 7.70 -2.03
CA GLN A 179 -16.02 8.02 -1.93
C GLN A 179 -16.50 8.48 -3.31
N PRO A 180 -16.80 7.53 -4.23
CA PRO A 180 -17.17 7.85 -5.61
C PRO A 180 -18.35 8.83 -5.70
N HIS A 181 -19.29 8.73 -4.74
CA HIS A 181 -20.43 9.64 -4.67
C HIS A 181 -20.02 11.08 -4.31
N LEU A 182 -19.03 11.29 -3.44
CA LEU A 182 -18.50 12.62 -3.13
C LEU A 182 -17.65 13.17 -4.26
N LEU A 183 -16.85 12.33 -4.92
CA LEU A 183 -16.08 12.73 -6.10
C LEU A 183 -17.01 13.19 -7.22
N LYS A 184 -18.08 12.43 -7.49
CA LYS A 184 -19.12 12.83 -8.44
C LYS A 184 -19.84 14.12 -8.04
N LEU A 185 -20.08 14.33 -6.74
CA LEU A 185 -20.64 15.60 -6.24
C LEU A 185 -19.67 16.78 -6.41
N ALA A 186 -18.37 16.52 -6.29
CA ALA A 186 -17.31 17.52 -6.44
C ALA A 186 -17.05 17.92 -7.90
N GLU A 187 -17.49 17.11 -8.87
CA GLU A 187 -17.46 17.47 -10.31
C GLU A 187 -18.31 18.72 -10.61
N THR A 188 -19.36 19.00 -9.83
CA THR A 188 -20.14 20.22 -10.01
C THR A 188 -19.33 21.44 -9.55
N PRO A 189 -19.01 22.39 -10.45
CA PRO A 189 -18.23 23.57 -10.10
C PRO A 189 -18.87 24.35 -8.95
N ILE A 190 -18.04 24.90 -8.06
CA ILE A 190 -18.53 25.72 -6.94
C ILE A 190 -19.35 26.92 -7.43
N THR A 191 -19.01 27.45 -8.61
CA THR A 191 -19.68 28.57 -9.26
C THR A 191 -21.13 28.24 -9.64
N GLU A 192 -21.34 27.09 -10.28
CA GLU A 192 -22.67 26.59 -10.62
C GLU A 192 -23.51 26.32 -9.37
N ARG A 193 -22.91 25.70 -8.34
CA ARG A 193 -23.58 25.44 -7.07
C ARG A 193 -23.98 26.74 -6.36
N LEU A 194 -23.12 27.76 -6.41
CA LEU A 194 -23.39 29.08 -5.83
C LEU A 194 -24.51 29.80 -6.59
N GLU A 195 -24.49 29.79 -7.92
CA GLU A 195 -25.52 30.41 -8.76
C GLU A 195 -26.90 29.79 -8.50
N GLN A 196 -26.99 28.45 -8.48
CA GLN A 196 -28.21 27.75 -8.12
C GLN A 196 -28.71 28.11 -6.72
N ALA A 197 -27.82 28.23 -5.74
CA ALA A 197 -28.18 28.62 -4.38
C ALA A 197 -28.68 30.07 -4.32
N LEU A 198 -28.02 31.00 -5.01
CA LEU A 198 -28.42 32.41 -5.12
C LEU A 198 -29.83 32.57 -5.70
N LEU A 199 -30.18 31.74 -6.69
CA LEU A 199 -31.51 31.73 -7.29
C LEU A 199 -32.54 31.04 -6.40
N LYS A 200 -32.24 29.84 -5.87
CA LYS A 200 -33.17 29.04 -5.07
C LYS A 200 -33.56 29.72 -3.76
N PHE A 201 -32.64 30.43 -3.13
CA PHE A 201 -32.84 31.07 -1.83
C PHE A 201 -32.93 32.60 -1.93
N ALA A 202 -33.32 33.13 -3.10
CA ALA A 202 -33.29 34.55 -3.46
C ALA A 202 -33.77 35.53 -2.36
N GLU A 203 -34.86 35.22 -1.66
CA GLU A 203 -35.45 36.11 -0.64
C GLU A 203 -34.82 35.97 0.76
N ARG A 204 -34.04 34.92 1.00
CA ARG A 204 -33.42 34.70 2.30
C ARG A 204 -32.28 35.70 2.52
N PRO A 205 -32.05 36.13 3.77
CA PRO A 205 -30.87 36.93 4.09
C PRO A 205 -29.59 36.13 3.77
N ALA A 206 -28.70 36.69 2.96
CA ALA A 206 -27.43 36.09 2.56
C ALA A 206 -26.24 36.68 3.32
N LEU A 207 -26.27 37.99 3.56
CA LEU A 207 -25.15 38.71 4.15
C LEU A 207 -25.66 39.79 5.10
N SER A 208 -25.16 39.78 6.35
CA SER A 208 -25.40 40.85 7.32
C SER A 208 -24.08 41.52 7.70
N VAL A 209 -23.91 42.78 7.31
CA VAL A 209 -22.69 43.56 7.55
C VAL A 209 -23.08 45.00 7.91
N ARG A 210 -22.51 45.55 8.99
CA ARG A 210 -22.70 46.95 9.44
C ARG A 210 -24.17 47.39 9.47
N ASN A 211 -25.02 46.60 10.13
CA ASN A 211 -26.48 46.82 10.27
C ASN A 211 -27.27 46.83 8.95
N GLN A 212 -26.67 46.39 7.85
CA GLN A 212 -27.36 46.13 6.59
C GLN A 212 -27.46 44.63 6.37
N THR A 213 -28.63 44.18 5.92
CA THR A 213 -28.87 42.79 5.55
C THR A 213 -29.27 42.74 4.09
N LEU A 214 -28.47 42.01 3.30
CA LEU A 214 -28.73 41.77 1.89
C LEU A 214 -29.30 40.37 1.70
N SER A 215 -30.36 40.27 0.91
CA SER A 215 -30.85 38.96 0.46
C SER A 215 -29.93 38.34 -0.59
N TYR A 216 -30.07 37.03 -0.84
CA TYR A 216 -29.35 36.35 -1.91
C TYR A 216 -29.58 37.02 -3.27
N ARG A 217 -30.81 37.50 -3.54
CA ARG A 217 -31.13 38.25 -4.76
C ARG A 217 -30.34 39.55 -4.86
N GLN A 218 -30.31 40.35 -3.79
CA GLN A 218 -29.64 41.65 -3.79
C GLN A 218 -28.13 41.49 -3.95
N LEU A 219 -27.55 40.51 -3.25
CA LEU A 219 -26.13 40.18 -3.37
C LEU A 219 -25.78 39.67 -4.78
N HIS A 220 -26.63 38.81 -5.35
CA HIS A 220 -26.48 38.31 -6.72
C HIS A 220 -26.57 39.43 -7.76
N ALA A 221 -27.55 40.33 -7.64
CA ALA A 221 -27.69 41.46 -8.54
C ALA A 221 -26.48 42.39 -8.50
N HIS A 222 -25.91 42.61 -7.31
CA HIS A 222 -24.69 43.40 -7.15
C HIS A 222 -23.49 42.70 -7.80
N SER A 223 -23.34 41.39 -7.60
CA SER A 223 -22.31 40.57 -8.26
C SER A 223 -22.39 40.66 -9.79
N LEU A 224 -23.59 40.49 -10.37
CA LEU A 224 -23.83 40.61 -11.81
C LEU A 224 -23.49 42.00 -12.36
N ALA A 225 -23.76 43.06 -11.59
CA ALA A 225 -23.40 44.42 -11.98
C ALA A 225 -21.87 44.58 -12.08
N ILE A 226 -21.12 44.03 -11.12
CA ILE A 226 -19.65 44.04 -11.14
C ILE A 226 -19.11 43.19 -12.30
N GLN A 227 -19.64 41.98 -12.51
CA GLN A 227 -19.26 41.11 -13.63
C GLN A 227 -19.40 41.81 -14.99
N ARG A 228 -20.51 42.51 -15.21
CA ARG A 228 -20.76 43.26 -16.46
C ARG A 228 -19.71 44.33 -16.71
N LEU A 229 -19.20 44.96 -15.66
CA LEU A 229 -18.11 45.96 -15.76
C LEU A 229 -16.73 45.30 -15.94
N LEU A 230 -16.49 44.14 -15.32
CA LEU A 230 -15.23 43.42 -15.42
C LEU A 230 -15.03 42.73 -16.78
N ARG A 231 -16.09 42.16 -17.36
CA ARG A 231 -16.03 41.38 -18.60
C ARG A 231 -15.28 42.06 -19.77
N PRO A 232 -15.53 43.34 -20.11
CA PRO A 232 -14.78 44.01 -21.18
C PRO A 232 -13.30 44.27 -20.82
N LEU A 233 -12.98 44.44 -19.54
CA LEU A 233 -11.60 44.65 -19.08
C LEU A 233 -10.78 43.37 -19.18
N LEU A 234 -11.43 42.22 -18.91
CA LEU A 234 -10.83 40.89 -19.00
C LEU A 234 -10.70 40.37 -20.43
N ALA A 235 -11.42 40.95 -21.39
CA ALA A 235 -11.34 40.56 -22.81
C ALA A 235 -9.94 40.74 -23.42
N HIS A 236 -9.09 41.58 -22.80
CA HIS A 236 -7.72 41.84 -23.22
C HIS A 236 -6.69 41.00 -22.45
N ALA A 237 -7.12 40.15 -21.52
CA ALA A 237 -6.23 39.26 -20.79
C ALA A 237 -5.64 38.19 -21.72
N LYS A 238 -4.37 37.83 -21.49
CA LYS A 238 -3.69 36.80 -22.29
C LYS A 238 -4.40 35.45 -22.12
N ALA A 239 -4.60 34.75 -23.24
CA ALA A 239 -5.31 33.46 -23.26
C ALA A 239 -4.62 32.35 -22.45
N ASP A 240 -3.30 32.43 -22.25
CA ASP A 240 -2.49 31.35 -21.67
C ASP A 240 -2.43 31.34 -20.13
N ALA A 241 -3.11 32.28 -19.45
CA ALA A 241 -3.15 32.29 -18.00
C ALA A 241 -4.49 32.81 -17.47
N PRO A 242 -5.06 32.20 -16.41
CA PRO A 242 -6.27 32.72 -15.78
C PRO A 242 -6.01 34.14 -15.25
N PRO A 243 -6.93 35.09 -15.48
CA PRO A 243 -6.72 36.47 -15.07
C PRO A 243 -6.69 36.56 -13.53
N VAL A 244 -5.72 37.31 -13.01
CA VAL A 244 -5.62 37.60 -11.56
C VAL A 244 -6.27 38.94 -11.28
N ILE A 245 -7.30 38.95 -10.43
CA ILE A 245 -8.06 40.15 -10.07
C ILE A 245 -7.84 40.42 -8.58
N GLY A 246 -7.19 41.54 -8.27
CA GLY A 246 -6.98 41.98 -6.89
C GLY A 246 -8.23 42.66 -6.31
N ILE A 247 -8.64 42.27 -5.10
CA ILE A 247 -9.68 42.97 -4.34
C ILE A 247 -9.05 43.55 -3.07
N CYS A 248 -9.12 44.88 -2.92
CA CYS A 248 -8.66 45.58 -1.72
C CYS A 248 -9.82 46.39 -1.13
N LEU A 249 -10.72 45.69 -0.44
CA LEU A 249 -11.87 46.27 0.24
C LEU A 249 -11.91 45.76 1.68
N HIS A 250 -12.37 46.59 2.60
CA HIS A 250 -12.69 46.15 3.96
C HIS A 250 -13.93 45.22 3.95
N LYS A 251 -14.24 44.56 5.08
CA LYS A 251 -15.43 43.71 5.18
C LYS A 251 -16.71 44.53 4.94
N SER A 252 -17.27 44.40 3.74
CA SER A 252 -18.43 45.16 3.25
C SER A 252 -19.23 44.32 2.25
N ALA A 253 -20.43 44.79 1.88
CA ALA A 253 -21.25 44.13 0.87
C ALA A 253 -20.54 44.04 -0.49
N GLU A 254 -19.82 45.09 -0.86
CA GLU A 254 -19.05 45.23 -2.10
C GLU A 254 -17.92 44.20 -2.17
N LEU A 255 -17.26 43.90 -1.05
CA LEU A 255 -16.24 42.84 -0.98
C LEU A 255 -16.83 41.49 -1.37
N TYR A 256 -17.93 41.08 -0.75
CA TYR A 256 -18.55 39.78 -1.02
C TYR A 256 -19.18 39.71 -2.41
N ALA A 257 -19.83 40.79 -2.86
CA ALA A 257 -20.32 40.90 -4.24
C ALA A 257 -19.17 40.81 -5.25
N GLY A 258 -18.03 41.45 -4.96
CA GLY A 258 -16.83 41.39 -5.79
C GLY A 258 -16.22 39.99 -5.86
N ILE A 259 -16.18 39.24 -4.74
CA ILE A 259 -15.73 37.84 -4.73
C ILE A 259 -16.63 36.98 -5.61
N LEU A 260 -17.96 37.08 -5.43
CA LEU A 260 -18.91 36.34 -6.27
C LEU A 260 -18.78 36.72 -7.75
N ALA A 261 -18.52 38.00 -8.03
CA ALA A 261 -18.38 38.51 -9.39
C ALA A 261 -17.10 38.03 -10.09
N ILE A 262 -16.07 37.67 -9.34
CA ILE A 262 -14.83 37.11 -9.89
C ILE A 262 -14.95 35.60 -10.08
N LEU A 263 -15.71 34.93 -9.20
CA LEU A 263 -15.92 33.49 -9.27
C LEU A 263 -16.84 33.09 -10.43
N GLY A 264 -17.94 33.84 -10.66
CA GLY A 264 -18.88 33.57 -11.76
C GLY A 264 -18.50 34.29 -13.05
#